data_AF-A0A965PSC4-F1
#
_entry.id   AF-A0A965PSC4-F1
#
_cell.length_a   1.000
_cell.length_b   1.000
_cell.length_c   1.000
_cell.angle_alpha   90.00
_cell.angle_beta   90.00
_cell.angle_gamma   90.00
#
_symmetry.space_group_name_H-M   'P 1'
#
loop_
_entity.id
_entity.type
_entity.pdbx_description
1 polymer ?
#
loop_
_entity_poly.entity_id
_entity_poly.type
_entity_poly.pdbx_seq_one_letter_code
_entity_poly.pdbx_strand_id
1 'polypeptide(L)'
;MTVRTDIHRPSAIQPENYDFVGIWYDPKAVEVVMGSELLFEEQENIREHMKSSGGRWSNHEHGGTCDCCGAHAVYLATFHHALTNTYINVGEECANKLRMGEGERFARARKAAKSAREAIAGKKKAQLILSELGLSRAWELYNDKAKADMYEENTVHNMVMDLTRYGNMSDKQIAFMRSLVHRIDNREAITEERKREKEAAAPCPNGRLQVTGTVLSTKWSDGVYGRVLKMMVKAEGGYTLWGTVPSALGEVEKGSVVTFKATIEPSQKDPKHGFFSRPSAQKQ
;
A
#
# COMPACT_ATOMS: atom_id res chain seq x y z
N MET A 1 -34.49 -37.12 -27.55
CA MET A 1 -34.13 -35.74 -27.15
C MET A 1 -35.35 -34.87 -27.42
N THR A 2 -35.97 -34.31 -26.39
CA THR A 2 -37.07 -33.35 -26.53
C THR A 2 -36.54 -32.12 -27.26
N VAL A 3 -37.16 -31.78 -28.40
CA VAL A 3 -36.76 -30.60 -29.17
C VAL A 3 -37.17 -29.36 -28.38
N ARG A 4 -36.20 -28.53 -27.97
CA ARG A 4 -36.47 -27.25 -27.31
C ARG A 4 -37.38 -26.38 -28.19
N THR A 5 -38.47 -25.88 -27.64
CA THR A 5 -39.43 -25.00 -28.34
C THR A 5 -39.36 -23.55 -27.88
N ASP A 6 -38.47 -23.21 -26.94
CA ASP A 6 -38.31 -21.85 -26.46
C ASP A 6 -37.63 -20.94 -27.51
N ILE A 7 -37.93 -19.65 -27.42
CA ILE A 7 -37.44 -18.63 -28.36
C ILE A 7 -35.94 -18.35 -28.23
N HIS A 8 -35.32 -18.80 -27.13
CA HIS A 8 -33.90 -18.61 -26.85
C HIS A 8 -33.05 -19.82 -27.28
N ARG A 9 -33.64 -20.81 -27.96
CA ARG A 9 -32.88 -21.90 -28.55
C ARG A 9 -31.97 -21.36 -29.67
N PRO A 10 -30.79 -21.98 -29.92
CA PRO A 10 -29.80 -21.45 -30.87
C PRO A 10 -30.35 -21.15 -32.27
N SER A 11 -31.30 -21.97 -32.75
CA SER A 11 -31.88 -21.84 -34.09
C SER A 11 -33.01 -20.81 -34.20
N ALA A 12 -33.46 -20.22 -33.08
CA ALA A 12 -34.52 -19.22 -33.05
C ALA A 12 -34.05 -17.84 -32.58
N ILE A 13 -32.84 -17.74 -32.01
CA ILE A 13 -32.26 -16.46 -31.60
C ILE A 13 -32.06 -15.57 -32.82
N GLN A 14 -32.58 -14.35 -32.71
CA GLN A 14 -32.36 -13.22 -33.60
C GLN A 14 -31.53 -12.20 -32.84
N PRO A 15 -30.22 -12.09 -33.11
CA PRO A 15 -29.29 -11.25 -32.33
C PRO A 15 -29.75 -9.80 -32.11
N GLU A 16 -30.42 -9.22 -33.11
CA GLU A 16 -30.96 -7.85 -33.09
C GLU A 16 -32.02 -7.61 -32.01
N ASN A 17 -32.64 -8.65 -31.45
CA ASN A 17 -33.64 -8.52 -30.40
C ASN A 17 -33.03 -8.56 -28.98
N TYR A 18 -31.71 -8.67 -28.88
CA TYR A 18 -31.00 -8.86 -27.62
C TYR A 18 -29.98 -7.75 -27.38
N ASP A 19 -30.13 -7.09 -26.24
CA ASP A 19 -29.17 -6.09 -25.76
C ASP A 19 -28.22 -6.73 -24.75
N PHE A 20 -26.92 -6.49 -24.90
CA PHE A 20 -25.94 -6.90 -23.89
C PHE A 20 -26.08 -6.04 -22.63
N VAL A 21 -26.16 -6.69 -21.47
CA VAL A 21 -26.36 -6.02 -20.18
C VAL A 21 -25.09 -6.05 -19.34
N GLY A 22 -24.39 -7.18 -19.31
CA GLY A 22 -23.19 -7.34 -18.50
C GLY A 22 -22.66 -8.77 -18.45
N ILE A 23 -21.59 -8.95 -17.69
CA ILE A 23 -21.02 -10.27 -17.42
C ILE A 23 -21.56 -10.82 -16.09
N TRP A 24 -22.31 -11.91 -16.18
CA TRP A 24 -22.71 -12.72 -15.05
C TRP A 24 -21.64 -13.77 -14.74
N TYR A 25 -21.63 -14.23 -13.49
CA TYR A 25 -20.88 -15.40 -13.09
C TYR A 25 -21.76 -16.37 -12.30
N ASP A 26 -21.51 -17.66 -12.44
CA ASP A 26 -22.22 -18.69 -11.68
C ASP A 26 -22.02 -18.45 -10.17
N PRO A 27 -23.08 -18.23 -9.39
CA PRO A 27 -22.98 -18.07 -7.94
C PRO A 27 -22.35 -19.27 -7.23
N LYS A 28 -22.44 -20.48 -7.82
CA LYS A 28 -21.77 -21.68 -7.30
C LYS A 28 -20.25 -21.66 -7.56
N ALA A 29 -19.79 -20.82 -8.47
CA ALA A 29 -18.38 -20.57 -8.78
C ALA A 29 -17.84 -19.31 -8.07
N VAL A 30 -18.45 -18.89 -6.95
CA VAL A 30 -17.99 -17.75 -6.15
C VAL A 30 -16.52 -17.88 -5.73
N GLU A 31 -16.04 -19.10 -5.48
CA GLU A 31 -14.64 -19.40 -5.18
C GLU A 31 -13.68 -19.18 -6.36
N VAL A 32 -14.20 -19.12 -7.60
CA VAL A 32 -13.41 -18.84 -8.80
C VAL A 32 -13.31 -17.33 -9.04
N VAL A 33 -14.35 -16.59 -8.67
CA VAL A 33 -14.50 -15.14 -8.89
C VAL A 33 -13.92 -14.30 -7.74
N MET A 34 -13.84 -14.88 -6.54
CA MET A 34 -13.19 -14.37 -5.31
C MET A 34 -13.01 -12.86 -5.22
N GLY A 35 -13.97 -12.14 -4.63
CA GLY A 35 -13.73 -10.76 -4.21
C GLY A 35 -13.47 -9.76 -5.35
N SER A 36 -13.69 -10.14 -6.61
CA SER A 36 -13.54 -9.25 -7.76
C SER A 36 -14.64 -8.19 -7.76
N GLU A 37 -14.26 -6.97 -7.38
CA GLU A 37 -15.16 -5.80 -7.35
C GLU A 37 -15.86 -5.58 -8.68
N LEU A 38 -15.12 -5.65 -9.79
CA LEU A 38 -15.69 -5.57 -11.14
C LEU A 38 -16.83 -6.56 -11.39
N LEU A 39 -16.69 -7.81 -10.94
CA LEU A 39 -17.73 -8.82 -11.17
C LEU A 39 -18.91 -8.65 -10.21
N PHE A 40 -18.72 -8.01 -9.06
CA PHE A 40 -19.82 -7.58 -8.21
C PHE A 40 -20.57 -6.39 -8.83
N GLU A 41 -19.85 -5.40 -9.36
CA GLU A 41 -20.43 -4.27 -10.09
C GLU A 41 -21.23 -4.74 -11.31
N GLU A 42 -20.69 -5.67 -12.11
CA GLU A 42 -21.42 -6.23 -13.27
C GLU A 42 -22.71 -6.95 -12.84
N GLN A 43 -22.68 -7.71 -11.74
CA GLN A 43 -23.91 -8.31 -11.18
C GLN A 43 -24.91 -7.26 -10.68
N GLU A 44 -24.44 -6.18 -10.06
CA GLU A 44 -25.28 -5.08 -9.59
C GLU A 44 -25.93 -4.35 -10.77
N ASN A 45 -25.14 -4.01 -11.80
CA ASN A 45 -25.63 -3.41 -13.04
C ASN A 45 -26.72 -4.28 -13.70
N ILE A 46 -26.52 -5.60 -13.75
CA ILE A 46 -27.55 -6.53 -14.25
C ILE A 46 -28.81 -6.47 -13.39
N ARG A 47 -28.68 -6.50 -12.06
CA ARG A 47 -29.84 -6.41 -11.14
C ARG A 47 -30.57 -5.08 -11.26
N GLU A 48 -29.85 -3.97 -11.42
CA GLU A 48 -30.42 -2.64 -11.64
C GLU A 48 -31.17 -2.56 -12.98
N HIS A 49 -30.58 -3.10 -14.05
CA HIS A 49 -31.22 -3.16 -15.36
C HIS A 49 -32.48 -4.05 -15.34
N MET A 50 -32.43 -5.19 -14.65
CA MET A 50 -33.61 -6.04 -14.43
C MET A 50 -34.69 -5.31 -13.64
N LYS A 51 -34.32 -4.56 -12.59
CA LYS A 51 -35.26 -3.78 -11.78
C LYS A 51 -35.90 -2.65 -12.59
N SER A 52 -35.14 -1.95 -13.43
CA SER A 52 -35.64 -0.84 -14.24
C SER A 52 -36.54 -1.30 -15.38
N SER A 53 -36.20 -2.41 -16.04
CA SER A 53 -37.00 -3.00 -17.12
C SER A 53 -38.21 -3.81 -16.63
N GLY A 54 -38.21 -4.23 -15.36
CA GLY A 54 -39.21 -5.16 -14.80
C GLY A 54 -39.14 -6.58 -15.39
N GLY A 55 -38.09 -6.88 -16.14
CA GLY A 55 -37.91 -8.16 -16.82
C GLY A 55 -37.48 -9.28 -15.87
N ARG A 56 -37.54 -10.51 -16.36
CA ARG A 56 -37.31 -11.72 -15.55
C ARG A 56 -36.31 -12.66 -16.22
N TRP A 57 -35.62 -13.48 -15.44
CA TRP A 57 -34.81 -14.55 -16.02
C TRP A 57 -35.69 -15.50 -16.83
N SER A 58 -35.19 -15.91 -18.00
CA SER A 58 -35.83 -16.94 -18.79
C SER A 58 -35.68 -18.30 -18.11
N ASN A 59 -36.70 -19.15 -18.24
CA ASN A 59 -36.69 -20.48 -17.65
C ASN A 59 -36.31 -21.51 -18.70
N HIS A 60 -35.26 -22.28 -18.42
CA HIS A 60 -34.76 -23.33 -19.30
C HIS A 60 -34.63 -24.66 -18.54
N GLU A 61 -35.12 -25.74 -19.14
CA GLU A 61 -34.98 -27.08 -18.58
C GLU A 61 -33.67 -27.74 -19.06
N HIS A 62 -32.54 -27.30 -18.49
CA HIS A 62 -31.26 -28.00 -18.64
C HIS A 62 -30.34 -27.78 -17.44
N GLY A 63 -29.44 -28.74 -17.18
CA GLY A 63 -28.58 -28.77 -15.99
C GLY A 63 -27.34 -27.87 -16.02
N GLY A 64 -27.10 -27.14 -17.12
CA GLY A 64 -25.98 -26.19 -17.22
C GLY A 64 -26.42 -24.74 -17.05
N THR A 65 -25.42 -23.85 -17.06
CA THR A 65 -25.58 -22.41 -16.79
C THR A 65 -25.73 -21.56 -18.04
N CYS A 66 -25.42 -22.11 -19.23
CA CYS A 66 -25.63 -21.45 -20.51
C CYS A 66 -27.04 -21.76 -21.04
N ASP A 67 -27.89 -20.74 -21.15
CA ASP A 67 -29.28 -20.82 -21.60
C ASP A 67 -29.43 -21.19 -23.09
N CYS A 68 -28.36 -21.03 -23.86
CA CYS A 68 -28.33 -21.38 -25.28
C CYS A 68 -28.09 -22.89 -25.51
N CYS A 69 -27.05 -23.47 -24.90
CA CYS A 69 -26.64 -24.85 -25.17
C CYS A 69 -26.73 -25.81 -23.98
N GLY A 70 -27.00 -25.31 -22.77
CA GLY A 70 -27.02 -26.12 -21.54
C GLY A 70 -25.65 -26.58 -21.04
N ALA A 71 -24.55 -26.05 -21.57
CA ALA A 71 -23.22 -26.30 -21.02
C ALA A 71 -22.98 -25.50 -19.73
N HIS A 72 -22.06 -25.98 -18.89
CA HIS A 72 -21.64 -25.26 -17.69
C HIS A 72 -20.50 -24.29 -18.03
N ALA A 73 -20.71 -23.01 -17.74
CA ALA A 73 -19.70 -21.96 -17.85
C ALA A 73 -19.68 -21.12 -16.58
N VAL A 74 -18.47 -20.68 -16.18
CA VAL A 74 -18.28 -19.81 -15.01
C VAL A 74 -18.66 -18.38 -15.33
N TYR A 75 -18.23 -17.87 -16.49
CA TYR A 75 -18.55 -16.52 -16.97
C TYR A 75 -19.57 -16.61 -18.08
N LEU A 76 -20.61 -15.80 -17.99
CA LEU A 76 -21.76 -15.77 -18.90
C LEU A 76 -22.03 -14.32 -19.30
N ALA A 77 -22.37 -14.09 -20.56
CA ALA A 77 -22.89 -12.82 -21.01
C ALA A 77 -24.40 -12.81 -20.75
N THR A 78 -24.86 -11.79 -20.04
CA THR A 78 -26.29 -11.56 -19.83
C THR A 78 -26.82 -10.68 -20.94
N PHE A 79 -27.84 -11.18 -21.63
CA PHE A 79 -28.57 -10.43 -22.65
C PHE A 79 -30.02 -10.23 -22.23
N HIS A 80 -30.55 -9.04 -22.50
CA HIS A 80 -31.95 -8.70 -22.34
C HIS A 80 -32.67 -8.83 -23.69
N HIS A 81 -33.70 -9.66 -23.76
CA HIS A 81 -34.55 -9.79 -24.92
C HIS A 81 -35.72 -8.82 -24.80
N ALA A 82 -35.68 -7.70 -25.53
CA ALA A 82 -36.63 -6.61 -25.38
C ALA A 82 -38.09 -7.05 -25.66
N LEU A 83 -38.30 -7.95 -26.63
CA LEU A 83 -39.65 -8.36 -27.07
C LEU A 83 -40.41 -9.18 -26.03
N THR A 84 -39.73 -10.01 -25.24
CA THR A 84 -40.37 -10.80 -24.17
C THR A 84 -40.02 -10.32 -22.78
N ASN A 85 -39.21 -9.28 -22.67
CA ASN A 85 -38.69 -8.73 -21.42
C ASN A 85 -38.05 -9.82 -20.53
N THR A 86 -37.29 -10.73 -21.16
CA THR A 86 -36.59 -11.82 -20.47
C THR A 86 -35.09 -11.68 -20.58
N TYR A 87 -34.38 -12.26 -19.62
CA TYR A 87 -32.92 -12.26 -19.56
C TYR A 87 -32.40 -13.67 -19.78
N ILE A 88 -31.33 -13.79 -20.57
CA ILE A 88 -30.62 -15.05 -20.79
C ILE A 88 -29.14 -14.91 -20.49
N ASN A 89 -28.54 -15.97 -19.98
CA ASN A 89 -27.11 -16.11 -19.73
C ASN A 89 -26.50 -17.03 -20.77
N VAL A 90 -25.56 -16.52 -21.56
CA VAL A 90 -24.97 -17.27 -22.67
C VAL A 90 -23.46 -17.30 -22.50
N GLY A 91 -22.87 -18.50 -22.59
CA GLY A 91 -21.41 -18.65 -22.55
C GLY A 91 -20.73 -18.00 -23.75
N GLU A 92 -19.48 -17.57 -23.59
CA GLU A 92 -18.71 -16.83 -24.61
C GLU A 92 -18.73 -17.49 -25.99
N GLU A 93 -18.52 -18.81 -26.07
CA GLU A 93 -18.52 -19.53 -27.35
C GLU A 93 -19.91 -19.50 -28.03
N CYS A 94 -20.97 -19.61 -27.24
CA CYS A 94 -22.34 -19.53 -27.77
C CYS A 94 -22.67 -18.09 -28.20
N ALA A 95 -22.29 -17.09 -27.41
CA ALA A 95 -22.47 -15.69 -27.77
C ALA A 95 -21.72 -15.33 -29.07
N ASN A 96 -20.48 -15.82 -29.22
CA ASN A 96 -19.70 -15.65 -30.45
C ASN A 96 -20.35 -16.32 -31.67
N LYS A 97 -20.84 -17.56 -31.53
CA LYS A 97 -21.54 -18.28 -32.61
C LYS A 97 -22.83 -17.57 -33.03
N LEU A 98 -23.50 -16.92 -32.08
CA LEU A 98 -24.69 -16.10 -32.32
C LEU A 98 -24.36 -14.67 -32.79
N ARG A 99 -23.08 -14.32 -32.97
CA ARG A 99 -22.62 -12.97 -33.35
C ARG A 99 -23.03 -11.88 -32.35
N MET A 100 -23.24 -12.26 -31.10
CA MET A 100 -23.52 -11.38 -29.96
C MET A 100 -22.33 -11.36 -28.98
N GLY A 101 -21.15 -11.75 -29.44
CA GLY A 101 -19.98 -11.98 -28.60
C GLY A 101 -19.34 -10.70 -28.09
N GLU A 102 -19.14 -10.62 -26.77
CA GLU A 102 -18.46 -9.51 -26.09
C GLU A 102 -17.07 -9.92 -25.59
N GLY A 103 -16.20 -10.35 -26.50
CA GLY A 103 -14.91 -10.98 -26.17
C GLY A 103 -14.00 -10.15 -25.24
N GLU A 104 -14.00 -8.82 -25.40
CA GLU A 104 -13.23 -7.92 -24.51
C GLU A 104 -13.78 -7.91 -23.08
N ARG A 105 -15.10 -7.92 -22.91
CA ARG A 105 -15.76 -7.97 -21.59
C ARG A 105 -15.44 -9.29 -20.88
N PHE A 106 -15.50 -10.41 -21.60
CA PHE A 106 -15.10 -11.72 -21.07
C PHE A 106 -13.62 -11.76 -20.67
N ALA A 107 -12.73 -11.21 -21.49
CA ALA A 107 -11.31 -11.13 -21.17
C ALA A 107 -11.04 -10.27 -19.93
N ARG A 108 -11.73 -9.12 -19.81
CA ARG A 108 -11.65 -8.24 -18.64
C ARG A 108 -12.15 -8.93 -17.36
N ALA A 109 -13.27 -9.63 -17.42
CA ALA A 109 -13.81 -10.44 -16.33
C ALA A 109 -12.82 -11.51 -15.83
N ARG A 110 -12.28 -12.32 -16.75
CA ARG A 110 -11.26 -13.34 -16.42
C ARG A 110 -10.02 -12.72 -15.78
N LYS A 111 -9.53 -11.60 -16.32
CA LYS A 111 -8.37 -10.88 -15.79
C LYS A 111 -8.65 -10.36 -14.38
N ALA A 112 -9.82 -9.75 -14.15
CA ALA A 112 -10.22 -9.23 -12.85
C ALA A 112 -10.30 -10.34 -11.79
N ALA A 113 -10.95 -11.46 -12.11
CA ALA A 113 -11.01 -12.63 -11.21
C ALA A 113 -9.63 -13.23 -10.94
N LYS A 114 -8.75 -13.30 -11.95
CA LYS A 114 -7.36 -13.74 -11.77
C LYS A 114 -6.60 -12.81 -10.83
N SER A 115 -6.66 -11.49 -11.05
CA SER A 115 -5.99 -10.50 -10.20
C SER A 115 -6.51 -10.51 -8.77
N ALA A 116 -7.82 -10.70 -8.57
CA ALA A 116 -8.40 -10.79 -7.23
C ALA A 116 -7.90 -12.05 -6.48
N ARG A 117 -7.83 -13.20 -7.16
CA ARG A 117 -7.24 -14.43 -6.60
C ARG A 117 -5.76 -14.26 -6.25
N GLU A 118 -4.99 -13.65 -7.15
CA GLU A 118 -3.57 -13.35 -6.92
C GLU A 118 -3.39 -12.41 -5.72
N ALA A 119 -4.25 -11.40 -5.56
CA ALA A 119 -4.21 -10.50 -4.41
C ALA A 119 -4.53 -11.22 -3.09
N ILE A 120 -5.52 -12.13 -3.08
CA ILE A 120 -5.86 -12.93 -1.89
C ILE A 120 -4.72 -13.88 -1.53
N ALA A 121 -4.14 -14.57 -2.52
CA ALA A 121 -3.00 -15.44 -2.33
C ALA A 121 -1.76 -14.65 -1.84
N GLY A 122 -1.52 -13.48 -2.42
CA GLY A 122 -0.46 -12.55 -2.04
C GLY A 122 -0.59 -12.07 -0.60
N LYS A 123 -1.81 -11.72 -0.17
CA LYS A 123 -2.11 -11.39 1.23
C LYS A 123 -1.82 -12.54 2.19
N LYS A 124 -2.29 -13.76 1.88
CA LYS A 124 -2.02 -14.95 2.70
C LYS A 124 -0.52 -15.22 2.82
N LYS A 125 0.21 -15.14 1.71
CA LYS A 125 1.67 -15.35 1.68
C LYS A 125 2.40 -14.27 2.48
N ALA A 126 2.04 -13.00 2.31
CA ALA A 126 2.64 -11.89 3.04
C ALA A 126 2.43 -12.01 4.55
N GLN A 127 1.21 -12.38 4.98
CA GLN A 127 0.91 -12.62 6.39
C GLN A 127 1.80 -13.72 6.98
N LEU A 128 1.96 -14.84 6.27
CA LEU A 128 2.81 -15.94 6.71
C LEU A 128 4.28 -15.53 6.81
N ILE A 129 4.82 -14.86 5.80
CA ILE A 129 6.20 -14.35 5.81
C ILE A 129 6.43 -13.40 6.99
N LEU A 130 5.52 -12.45 7.21
CA LEU A 130 5.63 -11.52 8.32
C LEU A 130 5.57 -12.25 9.67
N SER A 131 4.71 -13.25 9.81
CA SER A 131 4.63 -14.07 11.03
C SER A 131 5.93 -14.84 11.28
N GLU A 132 6.49 -15.49 10.27
CA GLU A 132 7.76 -16.23 10.37
C GLU A 132 8.94 -15.32 10.72
N LEU A 133 8.91 -14.07 10.23
CA LEU A 133 9.89 -13.06 10.58
C LEU A 133 9.63 -12.41 11.95
N GLY A 134 8.58 -12.78 12.68
CA GLY A 134 8.22 -12.10 13.94
C GLY A 134 7.86 -10.63 13.75
N LEU A 135 7.24 -10.31 12.61
CA LEU A 135 6.78 -8.99 12.18
C LEU A 135 5.25 -8.95 12.05
N SER A 136 4.52 -9.80 12.79
CA SER A 136 3.04 -9.84 12.78
C SER A 136 2.40 -8.47 13.05
N ARG A 137 3.05 -7.63 13.86
CA ARG A 137 2.63 -6.26 14.12
C ARG A 137 2.54 -5.41 12.85
N ALA A 138 3.43 -5.62 11.87
CA ALA A 138 3.36 -4.93 10.58
C ALA A 138 2.12 -5.31 9.77
N TRP A 139 1.66 -6.57 9.89
CA TRP A 139 0.43 -7.03 9.26
C TRP A 139 -0.82 -6.42 9.91
N GLU A 140 -0.81 -6.28 11.23
CA GLU A 140 -1.89 -5.58 11.96
C GLU A 140 -1.99 -4.13 11.49
N LEU A 141 -0.85 -3.42 11.44
CA LEU A 141 -0.77 -2.03 10.97
C LEU A 141 -1.24 -1.88 9.52
N TYR A 142 -0.99 -2.88 8.66
CA TYR A 142 -1.48 -2.88 7.28
C TYR A 142 -2.99 -3.06 7.17
N ASN A 143 -3.60 -3.84 8.07
CA ASN A 143 -5.06 -4.07 8.06
C ASN A 143 -5.84 -3.00 8.80
N ASP A 144 -5.17 -2.22 9.66
CA ASP A 144 -5.79 -1.09 10.31
C ASP A 144 -6.16 -0.03 9.26
N LYS A 145 -7.46 0.25 9.15
CA LYS A 145 -8.01 1.23 8.20
C LYS A 145 -7.92 2.66 8.74
N ALA A 146 -7.53 2.84 10.00
CA ALA A 146 -7.19 4.15 10.50
C ALA A 146 -6.02 4.68 9.66
N LYS A 147 -6.21 5.83 9.00
CA LYS A 147 -5.15 6.42 8.19
C LYS A 147 -3.89 6.54 9.04
N ALA A 148 -2.82 5.96 8.53
CA ALA A 148 -1.48 6.23 8.98
C ALA A 148 -1.17 7.71 8.74
N ASP A 149 -1.59 8.61 9.63
CA ASP A 149 -1.23 10.04 9.50
C ASP A 149 0.28 10.25 9.78
N MET A 150 0.96 9.21 10.25
CA MET A 150 2.37 9.22 10.63
C MET A 150 3.25 8.50 9.61
N TYR A 151 4.48 9.01 9.48
CA TYR A 151 5.44 8.57 8.47
C TYR A 151 5.80 7.09 8.58
N GLU A 152 6.01 6.58 9.80
CA GLU A 152 6.41 5.19 10.01
C GLU A 152 5.33 4.20 9.56
N GLU A 153 4.08 4.43 9.95
CA GLU A 153 2.92 3.60 9.64
C GLU A 153 2.67 3.56 8.13
N ASN A 154 2.77 4.71 7.45
CA ASN A 154 2.68 4.77 5.99
C ASN A 154 3.78 3.96 5.31
N THR A 155 4.99 4.05 5.86
CA THR A 155 6.14 3.31 5.32
C THR A 155 5.94 1.81 5.50
N VAL A 156 5.50 1.37 6.69
CA VAL A 156 5.16 -0.04 6.96
C VAL A 156 4.04 -0.52 6.03
N HIS A 157 2.96 0.25 5.88
CA HIS A 157 1.85 -0.08 4.98
C HIS A 157 2.34 -0.30 3.54
N ASN A 158 3.17 0.61 3.01
CA ASN A 158 3.72 0.48 1.67
C ASN A 158 4.62 -0.74 1.51
N MET A 159 5.46 -1.02 2.50
CA MET A 159 6.33 -2.21 2.47
C MET A 159 5.51 -3.52 2.51
N VAL A 160 4.43 -3.57 3.29
CA VAL A 160 3.52 -4.73 3.31
C VAL A 160 2.76 -4.84 1.99
N MET A 161 2.29 -3.72 1.43
CA MET A 161 1.67 -3.70 0.10
C MET A 161 2.60 -4.26 -0.98
N ASP A 162 3.87 -3.83 -1.01
CA ASP A 162 4.87 -4.38 -1.94
C ASP A 162 5.10 -5.87 -1.69
N LEU A 163 5.16 -6.30 -0.42
CA LEU A 163 5.26 -7.72 -0.08
C LEU A 163 4.06 -8.53 -0.60
N THR A 164 2.83 -8.00 -0.49
CA THR A 164 1.63 -8.69 -1.03
C THR A 164 1.66 -8.80 -2.55
N ARG A 165 2.27 -7.81 -3.24
CA ARG A 165 2.31 -7.75 -4.70
C ARG A 165 3.44 -8.60 -5.29
N TYR A 166 4.64 -8.53 -4.71
CA TYR A 166 5.85 -9.15 -5.27
C TYR A 166 6.26 -10.42 -4.52
N GLY A 167 5.81 -10.61 -3.28
CA GLY A 167 5.99 -11.84 -2.52
C GLY A 167 7.40 -12.06 -1.98
N ASN A 168 8.24 -11.03 -1.95
CA ASN A 168 9.60 -11.06 -1.42
C ASN A 168 9.94 -9.77 -0.65
N MET A 169 10.97 -9.86 0.20
CA MET A 169 11.54 -8.74 0.95
C MET A 169 13.03 -9.01 1.18
N SER A 170 13.88 -8.00 0.99
CA SER A 170 15.33 -8.12 1.26
C SER A 170 15.63 -8.02 2.75
N ASP A 171 16.77 -8.56 3.20
CA ASP A 171 17.20 -8.47 4.60
C ASP A 171 17.31 -7.03 5.10
N LYS A 172 17.72 -6.09 4.24
CA LYS A 172 17.77 -4.67 4.56
C LYS A 172 16.38 -4.09 4.80
N GLN A 173 15.40 -4.48 3.98
CA GLN A 173 14.00 -4.08 4.19
C GLN A 173 13.43 -4.72 5.46
N ILE A 174 13.76 -5.98 5.77
CA ILE A 174 13.33 -6.65 7.00
C ILE A 174 13.89 -5.91 8.23
N ALA A 175 15.20 -5.61 8.24
CA ALA A 175 15.83 -4.86 9.32
C ALA A 175 15.24 -3.45 9.47
N PHE A 176 14.98 -2.78 8.35
CA PHE A 176 14.34 -1.47 8.36
C PHE A 176 12.91 -1.53 8.90
N MET A 177 12.11 -2.52 8.48
CA MET A 177 10.75 -2.74 8.97
C MET A 177 10.74 -3.00 10.48
N ARG A 178 11.66 -3.82 11.01
CA ARG A 178 11.82 -4.00 12.46
C ARG A 178 12.06 -2.67 13.16
N SER A 179 12.92 -1.82 12.61
CA SER A 179 13.21 -0.50 13.18
C SER A 179 12.00 0.44 13.18
N LEU A 180 11.12 0.31 12.19
CA LEU A 180 9.90 1.10 12.09
C LEU A 180 8.87 0.63 13.11
N VAL A 181 8.61 -0.67 13.17
CA VAL A 181 7.68 -1.28 14.13
C VAL A 181 8.12 -0.94 15.56
N HIS A 182 9.40 -1.10 15.88
CA HIS A 182 9.93 -0.72 17.20
C HIS A 182 9.71 0.77 17.52
N ARG A 183 9.90 1.67 16.55
CA ARG A 183 9.66 3.11 16.75
C ARG A 183 8.18 3.44 16.96
N ILE A 184 7.28 2.72 16.29
CA ILE A 184 5.83 2.88 16.46
C ILE A 184 5.43 2.43 17.87
N ASP A 185 5.83 1.21 18.26
CA ASP A 185 5.44 0.63 19.55
C ASP A 185 6.05 1.39 20.74
N ASN A 186 7.24 1.97 20.59
CA ASN A 186 7.93 2.72 21.65
C ASN A 186 7.85 4.24 21.48
N ARG A 187 6.95 4.76 20.65
CA ARG A 187 6.93 6.18 20.28
C ARG A 187 6.77 7.09 21.50
N GLU A 188 5.87 6.74 22.41
CA GLU A 188 5.61 7.53 23.63
C GLU A 188 6.83 7.53 24.54
N ALA A 189 7.44 6.37 24.77
CA ALA A 189 8.64 6.24 25.58
C ALA A 189 9.82 7.03 24.99
N ILE A 190 10.06 6.94 23.67
CA ILE A 190 11.12 7.68 22.98
C ILE A 190 10.85 9.19 23.05
N THR A 191 9.60 9.61 22.91
CA THR A 191 9.23 11.03 22.97
C THR A 191 9.40 11.59 24.38
N GLU A 192 8.98 10.84 25.39
CA GLU A 192 9.11 11.21 26.79
C GLU A 192 10.58 11.24 27.25
N GLU A 193 11.39 10.27 26.83
CA GLU A 193 12.83 10.27 27.10
C GLU A 193 13.50 11.50 26.46
N ARG A 194 13.22 11.78 25.19
CA ARG A 194 13.72 13.00 24.51
C ARG A 194 13.26 14.27 25.20
N LYS A 195 12.02 14.30 25.71
CA LYS A 195 11.49 15.43 26.45
C LYS A 195 12.21 15.60 27.79
N ARG A 196 12.44 14.53 28.55
CA ARG A 196 13.20 14.55 29.80
C ARG A 196 14.66 14.95 29.61
N GLU A 197 15.31 14.41 28.59
CA GLU A 197 16.67 14.83 28.22
C GLU A 197 16.71 16.32 27.90
N LYS A 198 15.72 16.79 27.13
CA LYS A 198 15.59 18.22 26.83
C LYS A 198 15.30 19.01 28.09
N GLU A 199 14.43 18.57 29.00
CA GLU A 199 14.11 19.28 30.24
C GLU A 199 15.31 19.37 31.20
N ALA A 200 16.09 18.31 31.32
CA ALA A 200 17.32 18.25 32.12
C ALA A 200 18.49 19.04 31.52
N ALA A 201 18.49 19.28 30.20
CA ALA A 201 19.55 20.03 29.55
C ALA A 201 19.62 21.48 30.06
N ALA A 202 20.85 21.90 30.40
CA ALA A 202 21.15 23.27 30.79
C ALA A 202 20.90 24.23 29.61
N PRO A 203 20.62 25.53 29.88
CA PRO A 203 20.58 26.54 28.84
C PRO A 203 21.89 26.57 28.06
N CYS A 204 21.81 26.73 26.75
CA CYS A 204 22.98 26.89 25.90
C CYS A 204 23.72 28.16 26.33
N PRO A 205 25.02 28.08 26.65
CA PRO A 205 25.78 29.26 27.03
C PRO A 205 26.03 30.16 25.82
N ASN A 206 26.29 31.45 26.08
CA ASN A 206 26.69 32.42 25.07
C ASN A 206 28.17 32.79 25.29
N GLY A 207 28.94 32.84 24.20
CA GLY A 207 30.33 33.32 24.20
C GLY A 207 31.32 32.28 23.70
N ARG A 208 32.62 32.60 23.81
CA ARG A 208 33.71 31.74 23.33
C ARG A 208 34.16 30.78 24.43
N LEU A 209 33.81 29.50 24.29
CA LEU A 209 33.98 28.48 25.33
C LEU A 209 34.62 27.21 24.77
N GLN A 210 35.20 26.41 25.66
CA GLN A 210 35.61 25.05 25.36
C GLN A 210 34.41 24.12 25.53
N VAL A 211 34.10 23.36 24.50
CA VAL A 211 33.00 22.39 24.44
C VAL A 211 33.59 20.99 24.39
N THR A 212 33.15 20.14 25.31
CA THR A 212 33.30 18.69 25.22
C THR A 212 31.92 18.08 25.03
N GLY A 213 31.80 17.13 24.10
CA GLY A 213 30.52 16.50 23.81
C GLY A 213 30.60 15.35 22.81
N THR A 214 29.47 14.68 22.62
CA THR A 214 29.33 13.53 21.71
C THR A 214 28.69 13.98 20.40
N VAL A 215 29.25 13.56 19.26
CA VAL A 215 28.70 13.87 17.94
C VAL A 215 27.43 13.03 17.67
N LEU A 216 26.29 13.71 17.49
CA LEU A 216 25.00 13.09 17.19
C LEU A 216 24.81 12.81 15.70
N SER A 217 25.31 13.69 14.84
CA SER A 217 25.26 13.53 13.38
C SER A 217 26.28 14.41 12.68
N THR A 218 26.68 14.02 11.48
CA THR A 218 27.46 14.81 10.55
C THR A 218 26.71 14.94 9.22
N LYS A 219 26.83 16.10 8.56
CA LYS A 219 26.14 16.39 7.30
C LYS A 219 27.00 17.31 6.44
N TRP A 220 27.21 16.91 5.18
CA TRP A 220 27.77 17.80 4.17
C TRP A 220 26.75 18.88 3.80
N SER A 221 27.19 20.13 3.83
CA SER A 221 26.43 21.30 3.42
C SER A 221 27.16 21.97 2.27
N ASP A 222 26.53 22.05 1.12
CA ASP A 222 27.04 22.82 -0.01
C ASP A 222 26.77 24.30 0.26
N GLY A 223 27.83 25.11 0.26
CA GLY A 223 27.75 26.57 0.37
C GLY A 223 28.36 27.24 -0.87
N VAL A 224 28.21 28.57 -0.94
CA VAL A 224 28.75 29.39 -2.04
C VAL A 224 30.27 29.23 -2.20
N TYR A 225 30.98 28.88 -1.13
CA TYR A 225 32.43 28.71 -1.10
C TYR A 225 32.89 27.24 -1.07
N GLY A 226 32.01 26.29 -1.38
CA GLY A 226 32.32 24.86 -1.44
C GLY A 226 31.58 24.01 -0.39
N ARG A 227 31.96 22.73 -0.31
CA ARG A 227 31.36 21.76 0.62
C ARG A 227 31.95 21.91 2.02
N VAL A 228 31.09 22.06 3.02
CA VAL A 228 31.50 22.15 4.43
C VAL A 228 30.83 21.03 5.22
N LEU A 229 31.62 20.27 5.98
CA LEU A 229 31.10 19.26 6.89
C LEU A 229 30.59 19.94 8.16
N LYS A 230 29.30 19.77 8.46
CA LYS A 230 28.67 20.24 9.69
C LYS A 230 28.46 19.07 10.64
N MET A 231 28.49 19.35 11.94
CA MET A 231 28.20 18.38 12.99
C MET A 231 27.19 18.92 13.98
N MET A 232 26.40 17.99 14.52
CA MET A 232 25.57 18.20 15.70
C MET A 232 26.25 17.55 16.90
N VAL A 233 26.46 18.29 17.98
CA VAL A 233 27.14 17.80 19.19
C VAL A 233 26.21 17.94 20.39
N LYS A 234 26.07 16.89 21.20
CA LYS A 234 25.46 16.95 22.53
C LYS A 234 26.56 17.25 23.54
N ALA A 235 26.55 18.45 24.12
CA ALA A 235 27.54 18.85 25.10
C ALA A 235 27.30 18.13 26.44
N GLU A 236 28.31 18.11 27.32
CA GLU A 236 28.19 17.52 28.68
C GLU A 236 27.05 18.14 29.49
N GLY A 237 26.70 19.41 29.26
CA GLY A 237 25.55 20.08 29.88
C GLY A 237 24.19 19.72 29.29
N GLY A 238 24.11 18.75 28.37
CA GLY A 238 22.88 18.24 27.75
C GLY A 238 22.33 19.08 26.59
N TYR A 239 22.78 20.33 26.42
CA TYR A 239 22.38 21.17 25.28
C TYR A 239 23.03 20.70 23.98
N THR A 240 22.39 21.04 22.86
CA THR A 240 22.85 20.65 21.52
C THR A 240 23.44 21.82 20.77
N LEU A 241 24.51 21.56 20.03
CA LEU A 241 25.23 22.55 19.24
C LEU A 241 25.32 22.13 17.78
N TRP A 242 25.05 23.05 16.86
CA TRP A 242 25.19 22.84 15.42
C TRP A 242 26.22 23.80 14.81
N GLY A 243 27.14 23.27 14.02
CA GLY A 243 28.20 24.09 13.41
C GLY A 243 29.16 23.29 12.56
N THR A 244 30.19 23.95 12.05
CA THR A 244 31.20 23.35 11.17
C THR A 244 32.14 22.44 11.95
N VAL A 245 32.52 21.28 11.40
CA VAL A 245 33.58 20.45 12.00
C VAL A 245 34.92 21.20 11.93
N PRO A 246 35.61 21.46 13.07
CA PRO A 246 36.94 22.05 13.02
C PRO A 246 37.91 21.12 12.28
N SER A 247 38.66 21.67 11.32
CA SER A 247 39.56 20.91 10.43
C SER A 247 40.62 20.10 11.18
N ALA A 248 40.98 20.51 12.39
CA ALA A 248 41.96 19.82 13.23
C ALA A 248 41.45 18.53 13.87
N LEU A 249 40.13 18.26 13.89
CA LEU A 249 39.56 17.01 14.42
C LEU A 249 39.59 15.84 13.41
N GLY A 250 39.93 16.08 12.14
CA GLY A 250 39.96 15.03 11.12
C GLY A 250 38.57 14.46 10.79
N GLU A 251 38.51 13.15 10.53
CA GLU A 251 37.25 12.44 10.29
C GLU A 251 36.55 12.18 11.62
N VAL A 252 35.36 12.76 11.78
CA VAL A 252 34.54 12.61 12.99
C VAL A 252 33.30 11.78 12.64
N GLU A 253 33.10 10.69 13.38
CA GLU A 253 31.96 9.81 13.21
C GLU A 253 30.87 10.08 14.24
N LYS A 254 29.66 9.58 13.96
CA LYS A 254 28.58 9.60 14.93
C LYS A 254 28.98 8.76 16.16
N GLY A 255 28.87 9.35 17.35
CA GLY A 255 29.26 8.71 18.61
C GLY A 255 30.67 9.09 19.10
N SER A 256 31.49 9.74 18.28
CA SER A 256 32.80 10.23 18.73
C SER A 256 32.66 11.32 19.79
N VAL A 257 33.48 11.25 20.84
CA VAL A 257 33.64 12.31 21.83
C VAL A 257 34.66 13.31 21.31
N VAL A 258 34.26 14.58 21.22
CA VAL A 258 35.09 15.66 20.68
C VAL A 258 35.23 16.80 21.68
N THR A 259 36.41 17.43 21.69
CA THR A 259 36.69 18.63 22.47
C THR A 259 37.22 19.73 21.56
N PHE A 260 36.57 20.89 21.55
CA PHE A 260 36.97 22.04 20.72
C PHE A 260 36.58 23.36 21.39
N LYS A 261 37.28 24.45 21.03
CA LYS A 261 36.90 25.81 21.42
C LYS A 261 36.10 26.47 20.30
N ALA A 262 34.94 27.06 20.59
CA ALA A 262 34.15 27.77 19.60
C ALA A 262 33.38 28.94 20.22
N THR A 263 32.93 29.88 19.39
CA THR A 263 31.96 30.91 19.78
C THR A 263 30.56 30.31 19.67
N ILE A 264 29.82 30.29 20.78
CA ILE A 264 28.49 29.70 20.90
C ILE A 264 27.46 30.82 20.98
N GLU A 265 26.40 30.70 20.18
CA GLU A 265 25.24 31.58 20.16
C GLU A 265 23.98 30.74 20.36
N PRO A 266 23.23 30.95 21.47
CA PRO A 266 21.97 30.25 21.70
C PRO A 266 20.94 30.56 20.62
N SER A 267 20.13 29.56 20.26
CA SER A 267 19.02 29.73 19.34
C SER A 267 17.91 30.55 19.99
N GLN A 268 17.38 31.54 19.27
CA GLN A 268 16.24 32.33 19.73
C GLN A 268 14.96 31.50 19.89
N LYS A 269 14.85 30.37 19.19
CA LYS A 269 13.66 29.50 19.19
C LYS A 269 13.75 28.35 20.20
N ASP A 270 14.96 27.97 20.60
CA ASP A 270 15.19 26.87 21.55
C ASP A 270 16.41 27.19 22.41
N PRO A 271 16.22 27.66 23.66
CA PRO A 271 17.32 28.02 24.56
C PRO A 271 18.28 26.87 24.87
N LYS A 272 17.92 25.62 24.53
CA LYS A 272 18.72 24.40 24.76
C LYS A 272 19.41 23.91 23.49
N HIS A 273 19.29 24.69 22.42
CA HIS A 273 20.01 24.53 21.17
C HIS A 273 20.85 25.78 20.88
N GLY A 274 22.04 25.62 20.34
CA GLY A 274 22.90 26.73 19.93
C GLY A 274 23.61 26.46 18.63
N PHE A 275 24.06 27.54 18.01
CA PHE A 275 24.96 27.50 16.86
C PHE A 275 26.36 27.82 17.34
N PHE A 276 27.34 27.11 16.79
CA PHE A 276 28.74 27.45 17.06
C PHE A 276 29.47 27.87 15.79
N SER A 277 30.32 28.87 15.93
CA SER A 277 31.12 29.44 14.87
C SER A 277 32.59 29.52 15.27
N ARG A 278 33.46 29.60 14.26
CA ARG A 278 34.92 29.67 14.42
C ARG A 278 35.49 28.60 15.36
N PRO A 279 35.17 27.31 15.13
CA PRO A 279 35.68 26.24 15.96
C PRO A 279 37.18 26.05 15.74
N SER A 280 37.91 25.90 16.83
CA SER A 280 39.34 25.58 16.86
C SER A 280 39.54 24.40 17.79
N ALA A 281 40.04 23.29 17.26
CA ALA A 281 40.49 22.15 18.04
C ALA A 281 42.02 22.06 18.00
N GLN A 282 42.63 21.51 19.05
CA GLN A 282 44.02 21.07 18.97
C GLN A 282 44.04 19.71 18.26
N LYS A 283 45.03 19.48 17.38
CA LYS A 283 45.26 18.13 16.84
C LYS A 283 45.55 17.20 18.02
N GLN A 284 44.78 16.13 18.14
CA GLN A 284 45.20 14.96 18.92
C GLN A 284 46.25 14.18 18.13
#